data_AF-V9IF14-F1
#
_entry.id   AF-V9IF14-F1
#
_cell.length_a   1.000
_cell.length_b   1.000
_cell.length_c   1.000
_cell.angle_alpha   90.00
_cell.angle_beta   90.00
_cell.angle_gamma   90.00
#
_symmetry.space_group_name_H-M   'P 1'
#
loop_
_entity.id
_entity.type
_entity.pdbx_description
1 polymer ?
#
loop_
_entity_poly.entity_id
_entity_poly.type
_entity_poly.pdbx_seq_one_letter_code
_entity_poly.pdbx_strand_id
1 'polypeptide(L)'
;MNNSESNNESKENEEEVNLLSQIILEKLKFLSEGKPDVLPVQLMSIQLQTLFVAWEAGCLEKNYLRKWLCDTSHELERLEQDAAPSGWLCQWDRYSIPSKICVLFHINKHESYQDIQDIMYVIHVIILKIFKSYNFRTYRYSEILNGENE
;
A
#
# COMPACT_ATOMS: atom_id res chain seq x y z
N MET A 1 -12.59 -36.62 39.42
CA MET A 1 -13.74 -35.71 39.28
C MET A 1 -13.28 -34.33 38.75
N ASN A 2 -12.27 -34.27 37.87
CA ASN A 2 -11.47 -33.03 37.70
C ASN A 2 -11.72 -32.31 36.36
N ASN A 3 -12.77 -32.67 35.63
CA ASN A 3 -13.03 -32.16 34.27
C ASN A 3 -13.95 -30.92 34.25
N SER A 4 -14.53 -30.56 35.40
CA SER A 4 -15.45 -29.43 35.56
C SER A 4 -14.73 -28.12 35.92
N GLU A 5 -13.64 -28.18 36.69
CA GLU A 5 -12.88 -26.99 37.11
C GLU A 5 -12.05 -26.39 35.96
N SER A 6 -11.34 -27.20 35.16
CA SER A 6 -10.54 -26.67 34.04
C SER A 6 -11.38 -26.13 32.88
N ASN A 7 -12.63 -26.56 32.76
CA ASN A 7 -13.59 -26.05 31.77
C ASN A 7 -14.27 -24.75 32.19
N ASN A 8 -14.27 -24.45 33.50
CA ASN A 8 -14.81 -23.18 34.01
C ASN A 8 -13.74 -22.09 33.93
N GLU A 9 -12.50 -22.42 34.29
CA GLU A 9 -11.36 -21.50 34.24
C GLU A 9 -11.02 -21.06 32.80
N SER A 10 -11.12 -21.97 31.81
CA SER A 10 -10.95 -21.62 30.39
C SER A 10 -12.04 -20.72 29.84
N LYS A 11 -13.29 -20.89 30.31
CA LYS A 11 -14.42 -20.03 29.94
C LYS A 11 -14.35 -18.66 30.59
N GLU A 12 -13.99 -18.57 31.87
CA GLU A 12 -13.76 -17.30 32.55
C GLU A 12 -12.63 -16.50 31.86
N ASN A 13 -11.54 -17.17 31.44
CA ASN A 13 -10.47 -16.52 30.68
C ASN A 13 -10.92 -16.01 29.30
N GLU A 14 -11.80 -16.74 28.60
CA GLU A 14 -12.35 -16.30 27.32
C GLU A 14 -13.30 -15.10 27.49
N GLU A 15 -14.14 -15.13 28.53
CA GLU A 15 -15.02 -14.02 28.89
C GLU A 15 -14.22 -12.75 29.26
N GLU A 16 -13.14 -12.90 30.02
CA GLU A 16 -12.23 -11.79 30.35
C GLU A 16 -11.59 -11.19 29.09
N VAL A 17 -11.06 -12.02 28.19
CA VAL A 17 -10.47 -11.57 26.92
C VAL A 17 -11.49 -10.83 26.07
N ASN A 18 -12.73 -11.33 26.01
CA ASN A 18 -13.81 -10.68 25.27
C ASN A 18 -14.17 -9.31 25.87
N LEU A 19 -14.31 -9.23 27.19
CA LEU A 19 -14.59 -7.98 27.89
C LEU A 19 -13.48 -6.96 27.68
N LEU A 20 -12.22 -7.36 27.85
CA LEU A 20 -11.07 -6.49 27.63
C LEU A 20 -10.99 -6.02 26.17
N SER A 21 -11.26 -6.90 25.21
CA SER A 21 -11.29 -6.55 23.78
C SER A 21 -12.35 -5.47 23.50
N GLN A 22 -13.55 -5.60 24.06
CA GLN A 22 -14.60 -4.60 23.94
C GLN A 22 -14.18 -3.24 24.53
N ILE A 23 -13.63 -3.25 25.75
CA ILE A 23 -13.16 -2.01 26.42
C ILE A 23 -12.08 -1.31 25.58
N ILE A 24 -11.12 -2.07 25.05
CA ILE A 24 -10.05 -1.50 24.22
C ILE A 24 -10.62 -0.96 22.90
N LEU A 25 -11.53 -1.68 22.24
CA LEU A 25 -12.19 -1.20 21.02
C LEU A 25 -12.94 0.12 21.24
N GLU A 26 -13.69 0.24 22.34
CA GLU A 26 -14.41 1.47 22.69
C GLU A 26 -13.44 2.64 22.94
N LYS A 27 -12.35 2.40 23.68
CA LYS A 27 -11.31 3.42 23.92
C LYS A 27 -10.65 3.87 22.62
N LEU A 28 -10.31 2.93 21.73
CA LEU A 28 -9.70 3.26 20.44
C LEU A 28 -10.66 4.05 19.54
N LYS A 29 -11.94 3.67 19.53
CA LYS A 29 -12.98 4.41 18.78
C LYS A 29 -13.10 5.84 19.31
N PHE A 30 -13.19 6.02 20.62
CA PHE A 30 -13.24 7.34 21.26
C PHE A 30 -12.01 8.19 20.92
N LEU A 31 -10.80 7.61 21.04
CA LEU A 31 -9.54 8.33 20.74
C LEU A 31 -9.33 8.63 19.26
N SER A 32 -10.10 7.99 18.37
CA SER A 32 -10.02 8.17 16.92
C SER A 32 -11.14 9.05 16.38
N GLU A 33 -12.05 9.52 17.24
CA GLU A 33 -13.15 10.38 16.85
C GLU A 33 -12.65 11.67 16.17
N GLY A 34 -13.23 12.02 15.03
CA GLY A 34 -12.85 13.18 14.23
C GLY A 34 -11.52 13.04 13.47
N LYS A 35 -10.80 11.92 13.59
CA LYS A 35 -9.63 11.64 12.75
C LYS A 35 -10.07 11.06 11.40
N PRO A 36 -9.36 11.37 10.31
CA PRO A 36 -9.64 10.75 9.01
C PRO A 36 -9.34 9.24 9.09
N ASP A 37 -10.09 8.46 8.31
CA ASP A 37 -9.84 7.03 8.17
C ASP A 37 -8.42 6.77 7.65
N VAL A 38 -7.87 5.62 8.06
CA VAL A 38 -6.57 5.15 7.55
C VAL A 38 -6.74 4.86 6.06
N LEU A 39 -5.90 5.49 5.23
CA LEU A 39 -5.95 5.27 3.79
C LEU A 39 -5.54 3.81 3.47
N PRO A 40 -6.10 3.18 2.42
CA PRO A 40 -5.79 1.79 2.08
C PRO A 40 -4.28 1.50 1.97
N VAL A 41 -3.51 2.40 1.35
CA VAL A 41 -2.05 2.29 1.23
C VAL A 41 -1.32 2.42 2.58
N GLN A 42 -1.86 3.21 3.52
CA GLN A 42 -1.32 3.30 4.88
C GLN A 42 -1.59 2.02 5.66
N LEU A 43 -2.78 1.44 5.50
CA LEU A 43 -3.12 0.16 6.11
C LEU A 43 -2.22 -0.96 5.59
N MET A 44 -1.98 -1.04 4.27
CA MET A 44 -1.04 -1.99 3.66
C MET A 44 0.39 -1.81 4.22
N SER A 45 0.82 -0.57 4.46
CA SER A 45 2.13 -0.30 5.07
C SER A 45 2.23 -0.82 6.51
N ILE A 46 1.20 -0.57 7.33
CA ILE A 46 1.12 -1.09 8.70
C ILE A 46 1.11 -2.63 8.71
N GLN A 47 0.34 -3.24 7.80
CA GLN A 47 0.29 -4.69 7.64
C GLN A 47 1.66 -5.26 7.26
N LEU A 48 2.35 -4.67 6.29
CA LEU A 48 3.69 -5.11 5.89
C LEU A 48 4.67 -5.09 7.08
N GLN A 49 4.73 -3.98 7.81
CA GLN A 49 5.62 -3.85 8.97
C GLN A 49 5.30 -4.92 10.04
N THR A 50 4.02 -5.11 10.33
CA THR A 50 3.56 -6.08 11.34
C THR A 50 3.91 -7.52 10.93
N LEU A 51 3.61 -7.89 9.68
CA LEU A 51 3.88 -9.23 9.16
C LEU A 51 5.37 -9.52 9.06
N PHE A 52 6.17 -8.50 8.69
CA PHE A 52 7.62 -8.64 8.59
C PHE A 52 8.24 -8.89 9.97
N VAL A 53 7.88 -8.09 10.98
CA VAL A 53 8.33 -8.30 12.37
C VAL A 53 7.93 -9.68 12.89
N ALA A 54 6.70 -10.13 12.62
CA ALA A 54 6.25 -11.46 13.02
C ALA A 54 7.04 -12.59 12.34
N TRP A 55 7.41 -12.41 11.06
CA TRP A 55 8.24 -13.37 10.33
C TRP A 55 9.68 -13.42 10.86
N GLU A 56 10.29 -12.25 11.13
CA GLU A 56 11.63 -12.17 11.73
C GLU A 56 11.66 -12.81 13.13
N ALA A 57 10.58 -12.69 13.90
CA ALA A 57 10.43 -13.34 15.19
C ALA A 57 10.12 -14.85 15.11
N GLY A 58 9.95 -15.41 13.90
CA GLY A 58 9.61 -16.82 13.70
C GLY A 58 8.15 -17.18 14.04
N CYS A 59 7.29 -16.18 14.26
CA CYS A 59 5.87 -16.34 14.58
C CYS A 59 4.97 -16.43 13.33
N LEU A 60 5.54 -16.22 12.13
CA LEU A 60 4.81 -16.25 10.86
C LEU A 60 5.51 -17.15 9.84
N GLU A 61 4.76 -17.99 9.14
CA GLU A 61 5.30 -18.85 8.10
C GLU A 61 5.78 -18.01 6.90
N LYS A 62 6.97 -18.33 6.38
CA LYS A 62 7.53 -17.68 5.18
C LYS A 62 6.57 -17.74 3.98
N ASN A 63 5.86 -18.85 3.79
CA ASN A 63 4.93 -19.01 2.67
C ASN A 63 3.73 -18.07 2.78
N TYR A 64 3.21 -17.86 3.99
CA TYR A 64 2.14 -16.89 4.24
C TYR A 64 2.61 -15.48 3.90
N LEU A 65 3.78 -15.07 4.40
CA LEU A 65 4.33 -13.75 4.11
C LEU A 65 4.55 -13.56 2.60
N ARG A 66 5.14 -14.55 1.92
CA ARG A 66 5.36 -14.51 0.48
C ARG A 66 4.05 -14.35 -0.30
N LYS A 67 3.00 -15.11 0.07
CA LYS A 67 1.69 -15.00 -0.58
C LYS A 67 1.11 -13.60 -0.39
N TRP A 68 1.11 -13.09 0.83
CA TRP A 68 0.62 -11.74 1.12
C TRP A 68 1.38 -10.66 0.34
N LEU A 69 2.71 -10.77 0.22
CA LEU A 69 3.53 -9.86 -0.57
C LEU A 69 3.17 -9.89 -2.06
N CYS A 70 2.95 -11.07 -2.63
CA CYS A 70 2.50 -11.20 -4.03
C CYS A 70 1.12 -10.59 -4.25
N ASP A 71 0.15 -10.94 -3.40
CA ASP A 71 -1.22 -10.44 -3.51
C ASP A 71 -1.26 -8.90 -3.36
N THR A 72 -0.50 -8.35 -2.43
CA THR A 72 -0.38 -6.89 -2.22
C THR A 72 0.33 -6.20 -3.39
N SER A 73 1.32 -6.85 -4.01
CA SER A 73 1.98 -6.31 -5.21
C SER A 73 1.00 -6.14 -6.36
N HIS A 74 0.13 -7.12 -6.59
CA HIS A 74 -0.88 -7.02 -7.65
C HIS A 74 -1.94 -5.95 -7.37
N GLU A 75 -2.33 -5.77 -6.11
CA GLU A 75 -3.26 -4.69 -5.76
C GLU A 75 -2.63 -3.31 -5.94
N LEU A 76 -1.33 -3.16 -5.64
CA LEU A 76 -0.58 -1.93 -5.92
C LEU A 76 -0.49 -1.67 -7.43
N GLU A 77 -0.18 -2.69 -8.24
CA GLU A 77 -0.20 -2.59 -9.70
C GLU A 77 -1.56 -2.12 -10.23
N ARG A 78 -2.66 -2.66 -9.67
CA ARG A 78 -4.02 -2.23 -10.00
C ARG A 78 -4.26 -0.76 -9.64
N LEU A 79 -3.85 -0.33 -8.45
CA LEU A 79 -3.96 1.06 -8.00
C LEU A 79 -3.11 2.01 -8.86
N GLU A 80 -1.96 1.57 -9.38
CA GLU A 80 -1.15 2.34 -10.33
C GLU A 80 -1.87 2.54 -11.66
N GLN A 81 -2.56 1.51 -12.17
CA GLN A 81 -3.35 1.65 -13.39
C GLN A 81 -4.58 2.53 -13.17
N ASP A 82 -5.30 2.37 -12.05
CA ASP A 82 -6.45 3.23 -11.70
C ASP A 82 -6.04 4.70 -11.53
N ALA A 83 -4.81 4.93 -11.10
CA ALA A 83 -4.20 6.24 -10.98
C ALA A 83 -3.78 6.85 -12.32
N ALA A 84 -3.52 6.03 -13.33
CA ALA A 84 -3.05 6.48 -14.64
C ALA A 84 -4.20 7.06 -15.47
N PRO A 85 -4.00 8.21 -16.14
CA PRO A 85 -4.96 8.68 -17.14
C PRO A 85 -5.09 7.71 -18.30
N SER A 86 -6.19 7.78 -19.04
CA SER A 86 -6.37 6.96 -20.24
C SER A 86 -5.24 7.18 -21.26
N GLY A 87 -4.64 6.08 -21.72
CA GLY A 87 -3.52 6.09 -22.67
C GLY A 87 -2.13 6.26 -22.03
N TRP A 88 -2.06 6.28 -20.71
CA TRP A 88 -0.82 6.37 -19.96
C TRP A 88 -0.48 5.05 -19.29
N LEU A 89 0.81 4.77 -19.17
CA LEU A 89 1.32 3.62 -18.45
C LEU A 89 2.04 4.11 -17.19
N CYS A 90 1.47 3.83 -16.01
CA CYS A 90 2.07 4.12 -14.72
C CYS A 90 2.78 2.86 -14.20
N GLN A 91 4.06 2.97 -13.87
CA GLN A 91 4.87 1.85 -13.34
C GLN A 91 5.89 2.32 -12.31
N TRP A 92 6.15 1.49 -11.32
CA TRP A 92 7.30 1.68 -10.44
C TRP A 92 8.60 1.24 -11.12
N ASP A 93 9.55 2.17 -11.23
CA ASP A 93 10.88 1.87 -11.72
C ASP A 93 11.86 1.69 -10.56
N ARG A 94 12.37 0.46 -10.42
CA ARG A 94 13.40 0.07 -9.45
C ARG A 94 14.82 0.15 -10.00
N TYR A 95 15.00 0.34 -11.32
CA TYR A 95 16.28 0.19 -12.00
C TYR A 95 16.91 1.53 -12.42
N SER A 96 16.11 2.58 -12.66
CA SER A 96 16.66 3.84 -13.17
C SER A 96 17.38 4.69 -12.13
N ILE A 97 17.07 4.54 -10.82
CA ILE A 97 17.82 5.22 -9.73
C ILE A 97 17.93 4.32 -8.49
N PRO A 98 19.12 3.77 -8.15
CA PRO A 98 19.30 2.79 -7.07
C PRO A 98 19.02 3.29 -5.64
N SER A 99 18.72 4.58 -5.46
CA SER A 99 18.40 5.21 -4.17
C SER A 99 17.08 5.96 -4.16
N LYS A 100 16.31 5.93 -5.26
CA LYS A 100 15.01 6.61 -5.35
C LYS A 100 14.01 5.73 -6.05
N ILE A 101 12.94 5.42 -5.35
CA ILE A 101 11.75 4.87 -5.96
C ILE A 101 11.16 5.97 -6.88
N CYS A 102 10.96 5.65 -8.16
CA CYS A 102 10.40 6.57 -9.16
C CYS A 102 9.12 5.96 -9.74
N VAL A 103 8.09 6.78 -9.93
CA VAL A 103 6.91 6.41 -10.74
C VAL A 103 7.16 6.94 -12.14
N LEU A 104 7.22 6.05 -13.12
CA LEU A 104 7.31 6.38 -14.53
C LEU A 104 5.92 6.43 -15.14
N PHE A 105 5.68 7.48 -15.93
CA PHE A 105 4.51 7.59 -16.78
C PHE A 105 4.98 7.57 -18.24
N HIS A 106 4.58 6.56 -19.00
CA HIS A 106 4.79 6.54 -20.45
C HIS A 106 3.53 7.05 -21.16
N ILE A 107 3.73 7.87 -22.18
CA ILE A 107 2.66 8.51 -22.96
C ILE A 107 2.85 8.09 -24.41
N ASN A 108 1.81 7.52 -25.00
CA ASN A 108 1.88 6.88 -26.31
C ASN A 108 1.67 7.85 -27.49
N LYS A 109 2.03 9.13 -27.35
CA LYS A 109 1.85 10.13 -28.41
C LYS A 109 3.00 11.12 -28.54
N HIS A 110 3.31 11.45 -29.79
CA HIS A 110 3.97 12.70 -30.17
C HIS A 110 3.00 13.86 -29.90
N GLU A 111 3.09 14.47 -28.72
CA GLU A 111 2.34 15.70 -28.40
C GLU A 111 3.28 16.90 -28.26
N SER A 112 2.74 18.09 -28.49
CA SER A 112 3.48 19.36 -28.51
C SER A 112 3.96 19.77 -27.10
N TYR A 113 4.85 20.76 -27.01
CA TYR A 113 5.36 21.26 -25.71
C TYR A 113 4.24 21.75 -24.75
N GLN A 114 3.10 22.19 -25.27
CA GLN A 114 1.96 22.62 -24.45
C GLN A 114 1.26 21.43 -23.79
N ASP A 115 1.17 20.31 -24.50
CA ASP A 115 0.61 19.07 -23.98
C ASP A 115 1.49 18.51 -22.85
N ILE A 116 2.82 18.72 -22.92
CA ILE A 116 3.77 18.34 -21.85
C ILE A 116 3.50 19.09 -20.53
N GLN A 117 3.05 20.36 -20.57
CA GLN A 117 2.71 21.10 -19.36
C GLN A 117 1.42 20.58 -18.70
N ASP A 118 0.42 20.26 -19.51
CA ASP A 118 -0.82 19.63 -19.04
C ASP A 118 -0.56 18.23 -18.49
N ILE A 119 0.34 17.47 -19.13
CA ILE A 119 0.88 16.20 -18.66
C ILE A 119 1.54 16.36 -17.28
N MET A 120 2.44 17.34 -17.12
CA MET A 120 3.10 17.59 -15.84
C MET A 120 2.10 17.99 -14.74
N TYR A 121 1.07 18.77 -15.08
CA TYR A 121 0.00 19.12 -14.15
C TYR A 121 -0.84 17.91 -13.75
N VAL A 122 -1.19 17.03 -14.69
CA VAL A 122 -1.93 15.79 -14.42
C VAL A 122 -1.11 14.84 -13.54
N ILE A 123 0.19 14.66 -13.82
CA ILE A 123 1.11 13.89 -12.97
C ILE A 123 1.15 14.49 -11.56
N HIS A 124 1.27 15.81 -11.46
CA HIS A 124 1.30 16.51 -10.18
C HIS A 124 0.00 16.29 -9.39
N VAL A 125 -1.16 16.39 -10.04
CA VAL A 125 -2.48 16.14 -9.42
C VAL A 125 -2.64 14.67 -9.00
N ILE A 126 -2.19 13.71 -9.81
CA ILE A 126 -2.24 12.27 -9.49
C ILE A 126 -1.37 11.97 -8.26
N ILE A 127 -0.16 12.52 -8.21
CA ILE A 127 0.74 12.32 -7.08
C ILE A 127 0.23 13.00 -5.82
N LEU A 128 -0.32 14.20 -5.95
CA LEU A 128 -1.01 14.86 -4.83
C LEU A 128 -2.26 14.11 -4.37
N LYS A 129 -2.92 13.33 -5.25
CA LYS A 129 -4.08 12.50 -4.87
C LYS A 129 -3.67 11.20 -4.19
N ILE A 130 -2.63 10.53 -4.66
CA ILE A 130 -2.25 9.18 -4.21
C ILE A 130 -1.22 9.25 -3.07
N PHE A 131 -0.29 10.17 -3.17
CA PHE A 131 0.90 10.22 -2.32
C PHE A 131 0.96 11.53 -1.51
N LYS A 132 -0.18 11.96 -0.95
CA LYS A 132 -0.29 13.16 -0.08
C LYS A 132 0.80 13.30 1.00
N SER A 133 1.53 12.22 1.31
CA SER A 133 2.51 12.15 2.38
C SER A 133 3.95 11.80 1.96
N TYR A 134 4.24 11.59 0.68
CA TYR A 134 5.60 11.17 0.24
C TYR A 134 6.30 12.27 -0.55
N ASN A 135 7.52 12.61 -0.09
CA ASN A 135 8.41 13.61 -0.70
C ASN A 135 9.02 13.05 -2.01
N PHE A 136 8.21 12.87 -3.05
CA PHE A 136 8.65 12.39 -4.36
C PHE A 136 9.48 13.48 -5.07
N ARG A 137 10.76 13.20 -5.34
CA ARG A 137 11.74 14.23 -5.70
C ARG A 137 12.26 14.22 -7.13
N THR A 138 11.74 13.40 -8.04
CA THR A 138 12.21 13.41 -9.44
C THR A 138 11.16 12.88 -10.41
N TYR A 139 10.83 13.69 -11.42
CA TYR A 139 10.08 13.33 -12.62
C TYR A 139 11.06 13.16 -13.76
N ARG A 140 10.98 12.05 -14.49
CA ARG A 140 11.79 11.84 -15.70
C ARG A 140 10.86 11.46 -16.85
N TYR A 141 10.92 12.24 -17.91
CA TYR A 141 10.29 11.93 -19.18
C TYR A 141 11.27 11.08 -20.00
N SER A 142 10.79 9.98 -20.58
CA SER A 142 11.54 9.20 -21.58
C SER A 142 10.60 8.81 -22.72
N GLU A 143 10.92 9.24 -23.94
CA GLU A 143 10.28 8.77 -25.16
C GLU A 143 10.60 7.28 -25.35
N ILE A 144 9.57 6.44 -25.45
CA ILE A 144 9.75 5.10 -25.99
C ILE A 144 9.77 5.27 -27.50
N LEU A 145 10.96 5.26 -28.09
CA LEU A 145 11.09 5.01 -29.52
C LEU A 145 10.72 3.54 -29.73
N ASN A 146 9.52 3.29 -30.25
CA ASN A 146 9.21 1.98 -30.81
C ASN A 146 10.22 1.72 -31.93
N GLY A 147 11.19 0.84 -31.66
CA GLY A 147 12.08 0.32 -32.67
C GLY A 147 11.29 -0.58 -33.62
N GLU A 148 10.60 0.02 -34.58
CA GLU A 148 10.39 -0.61 -35.88
C GLU A 148 11.73 -0.52 -36.63
N ASN A 149 12.59 -1.51 -36.42
CA ASN A 149 13.67 -1.82 -37.37
C ASN A 149 13.43 -3.24 -37.85
N GLU A 150 13.01 -3.31 -39.12
CA GLU A 150 13.03 -4.42 -40.10
C GLU A 150 13.40 -5.84 -39.64
#